data_AF-A0A6J4IHL0-F1
#
_entry.id   AF-A0A6J4IHL0-F1
#
_cell.length_a   1.000
_cell.length_b   1.000
_cell.length_c   1.000
_cell.angle_alpha   90.00
_cell.angle_beta   90.00
_cell.angle_gamma   90.00
#
_symmetry.space_group_name_H-M   'P 1'
#
loop_
_entity.id
_entity.type
_entity.pdbx_description
1 polymer ?
#
loop_
_entity_poly.entity_id
_entity_poly.type
_entity_poly.pdbx_seq_one_letter_code
_entity_poly.pdbx_strand_id
1 'polypeptide(L)' 'MNVGKKTAGVDGKASFTFKERLDLSEILEKNVNTWKHNKLREIPIPKKDGTMRMLKVPTIADRAW' A
#
# COMPACT_ATOMS: atom_id res chain seq x y z
N MET A 1 -12.62 -10.65 7.29
CA MET A 1 -12.34 -9.36 6.59
C MET A 1 -10.85 -9.05 6.73
N ASN A 2 -10.11 -8.84 5.64
CA ASN A 2 -8.68 -8.50 5.72
C ASN A 2 -8.52 -7.03 6.14
N VAL A 3 -8.15 -6.79 7.41
CA VAL A 3 -8.00 -5.45 7.98
C VAL A 3 -6.92 -4.63 7.23
N GLY A 4 -5.89 -5.30 6.73
CA GLY A 4 -4.81 -4.67 5.93
C GLY A 4 -5.28 -3.98 4.65
N LYS A 5 -6.47 -4.32 4.11
CA LYS A 5 -7.04 -3.65 2.93
C LYS A 5 -7.28 -2.15 3.17
N LYS A 6 -7.52 -1.75 4.42
CA LYS A 6 -7.80 -0.36 4.82
C LYS A 6 -6.61 0.32 5.49
N THR A 7 -5.45 -0.33 5.55
CA THR A 7 -4.25 0.27 6.14
C THR A 7 -3.47 1.00 5.05
N ALA A 8 -3.16 2.27 5.32
CA ALA A 8 -2.33 3.09 4.44
C ALA A 8 -0.86 2.64 4.49
N GLY A 9 -0.16 2.80 3.36
CA GLY A 9 1.29 2.67 3.31
C GLY A 9 1.99 3.90 3.87
N VAL A 10 3.23 4.13 3.45
CA VAL A 10 4.01 5.33 3.81
C VAL A 10 3.45 6.62 3.20
N ASP A 11 2.62 6.48 2.15
CA ASP A 11 1.90 7.56 1.46
C ASP A 11 0.69 8.09 2.24
N GLY A 12 0.30 7.44 3.34
CA GLY A 12 -0.83 7.85 4.17
C GLY A 12 -2.21 7.64 3.53
N LYS A 13 -2.29 7.10 2.31
CA LYS A 13 -3.57 6.88 1.62
C LYS A 13 -4.08 5.44 1.83
N ALA A 14 -5.23 5.32 2.47
CA ALA A 14 -5.92 4.03 2.70
C ALA A 14 -6.88 3.65 1.57
N SER A 15 -7.34 4.64 0.79
CA SER A 15 -8.19 4.44 -0.37
C SER A 15 -8.04 5.59 -1.35
N PHE A 16 -8.24 5.33 -2.64
CA PHE A 16 -8.35 6.35 -3.68
C PHE A 16 -9.81 6.56 -4.09
N THR A 17 -10.14 7.81 -4.39
CA THR A 17 -11.34 8.19 -5.15
C THR A 17 -11.29 7.60 -6.56
N PHE A 18 -12.41 7.61 -7.27
CA PHE A 18 -12.45 7.10 -8.65
C PHE A 18 -11.48 7.85 -9.57
N LYS A 19 -11.41 9.19 -9.47
CA LYS A 19 -10.52 10.02 -10.28
C LYS A 19 -9.04 9.72 -10.00
N GLU A 20 -8.64 9.63 -8.73
CA GLU A 20 -7.27 9.29 -8.35
C GLU A 20 -6.83 7.91 -8.87
N ARG A 21 -7.76 6.96 -9.04
CA ARG A 21 -7.44 5.65 -9.63
C ARG A 21 -7.12 5.75 -11.12
N LEU A 22 -7.88 6.56 -11.85
CA LEU A 22 -7.60 6.82 -13.26
C LEU A 22 -6.26 7.54 -13.42
N ASP A 23 -6.01 8.55 -12.59
CA ASP A 23 -4.74 9.29 -12.60
C ASP A 23 -3.56 8.36 -12.28
N LEU A 24 -3.73 7.44 -11.30
CA LEU A 24 -2.73 6.43 -11.00
C LEU A 24 -2.46 5.50 -12.19
N SER A 25 -3.51 5.07 -12.91
CA SER A 25 -3.35 4.22 -14.10
C SER A 25 -2.45 4.87 -15.14
N GLU A 26 -2.66 6.17 -15.43
CA GLU A 26 -1.82 6.91 -16.37
C GLU A 26 -0.37 7.04 -15.89
N ILE A 27 -0.17 7.21 -14.58
CA ILE A 27 1.17 7.28 -13.97
C ILE A 27 1.88 5.93 -14.12
N LEU A 28 1.20 4.82 -13.83
CA LEU A 28 1.79 3.47 -13.92
C LEU A 28 2.16 3.14 -15.37
N GLU A 29 1.29 3.46 -16.33
CA GLU A 29 1.56 3.27 -17.76
C GLU A 29 2.81 4.04 -18.21
N LYS A 30 2.91 5.33 -17.85
CA LYS A 30 4.05 6.19 -18.20
C LYS A 30 5.37 5.72 -17.59
N ASN A 31 5.33 5.01 -16.46
CA ASN A 31 6.51 4.57 -15.73
C ASN A 31 6.75 3.05 -15.84
N VAL A 32 6.15 2.38 -16.84
CA VAL A 32 6.14 0.92 -16.90
C VAL A 32 7.54 0.29 -16.89
N ASN A 33 8.52 0.96 -17.50
CA ASN A 33 9.90 0.47 -17.60
C ASN A 33 10.81 0.97 -16.46
N THR A 34 10.34 1.90 -15.63
CA THR A 34 11.17 2.62 -14.67
C THR A 34 10.56 2.67 -13.27
N TRP A 35 9.48 1.92 -13.02
CA TRP A 35 8.78 1.93 -11.73
C TRP A 35 9.73 1.55 -10.59
N LYS A 36 9.71 2.38 -9.53
CA LYS A 36 10.49 2.16 -8.31
C LYS A 36 9.53 2.09 -7.12
N HIS A 37 9.48 0.92 -6.50
CA HIS A 37 8.64 0.67 -5.34
C HIS A 37 9.03 1.56 -4.16
N ASN A 38 8.04 2.02 -3.39
CA ASN A 38 8.29 2.76 -2.17
C ASN A 38 8.67 1.85 -1.00
N LYS A 39 9.19 2.45 0.06
CA LYS A 39 9.40 1.76 1.34
C LYS A 39 8.07 1.30 1.92
N LEU A 40 8.06 0.12 2.53
CA LEU A 40 6.89 -0.40 3.22
C LEU A 40 6.73 0.31 4.58
N ARG A 41 5.49 0.59 4.97
CA ARG A 41 5.17 1.02 6.32
C ARG A 41 5.14 -0.18 7.25
N GLU A 42 5.91 -0.15 8.33
CA GLU A 42 5.96 -1.23 9.30
C GLU A 42 5.09 -0.90 10.53
N ILE A 43 4.20 -1.82 10.90
CA ILE A 43 3.25 -1.66 12.01
C ILE A 43 3.31 -2.92 12.87
N PRO A 44 3.68 -2.84 14.16
CA PRO A 44 3.64 -4.00 15.04
C PRO A 44 2.18 -4.37 15.34
N ILE A 45 1.83 -5.65 15.16
CA ILE A 45 0.50 -6.18 15.49
C ILE A 45 0.61 -7.44 16.34
N PRO A 46 -0.31 -7.66 17.29
CA PRO A 46 -0.29 -8.84 18.14
C PRO A 46 -0.67 -10.09 17.35
N LYS A 47 -0.04 -11.21 17.68
CA LYS A 47 -0.47 -12.57 17.30
C LYS A 47 -1.39 -13.14 18.37
N LYS A 48 -2.04 -14.27 18.06
CA LYS A 48 -2.91 -15.00 19.00
C LYS A 48 -2.14 -15.54 20.22
N ASP A 49 -0.86 -15.84 20.07
CA ASP A 49 0.03 -16.35 21.13
C ASP A 49 0.60 -15.25 22.04
N GLY A 50 0.23 -13.97 21.83
CA GLY A 50 0.72 -12.83 22.59
C GLY A 50 2.03 -12.23 22.08
N THR A 51 2.72 -12.87 21.14
CA THR A 51 3.91 -12.29 20.50
C THR A 51 3.53 -11.24 19.46
N MET A 52 4.48 -10.36 19.08
CA MET A 52 4.27 -9.37 18.01
C MET A 52 4.73 -9.91 16.66
N ARG A 53 4.06 -9.47 15.58
CA ARG A 53 4.58 -9.55 14.21
C ARG A 53 4.60 -8.17 13.58
N MET A 54 5.58 -7.90 12.72
CA MET A 54 5.61 -6.67 11.94
C MET A 54 4.73 -6.84 10.69
N LEU A 55 3.64 -6.10 10.61
CA LEU A 55 2.87 -5.94 9.38
C LEU A 55 3.58 -4.93 8.49
N LYS A 56 3.92 -5.33 7.26
CA LYS A 56 4.50 -4.42 6.25
C LYS A 56 3.43 -4.04 5.24
N VAL A 57 3.18 -2.74 5.08
CA VAL A 57 2.09 -2.21 4.27
C VAL A 57 2.64 -1.36 3.12
N PRO A 58 2.45 -1.77 1.85
CA PRO A 58 2.82 -0.97 0.68
C PRO A 58 1.91 0.25 0.48
N THR A 59 2.35 1.20 -0.34
CA THR A 59 1.48 2.30 -0.82
C THR A 59 0.35 1.75 -1.70
N ILE A 60 -0.64 2.58 -2.06
CA ILE A 60 -1.66 2.12 -3.04
C ILE A 60 -1.05 1.95 -4.42
N ALA A 61 -0.12 2.83 -4.81
CA ALA A 61 0.57 2.75 -6.09
C ALA A 61 1.36 1.43 -6.22
N ASP A 62 2.13 1.06 -5.19
CA ASP A 62 2.88 -0.21 -5.19
C ASP A 62 1.97 -1.46 -5.11
N ARG A 63 0.71 -1.32 -4.69
CA ARG A 63 -0.28 -2.42 -4.72
C ARG A 63 -0.92 -2.61 -6.09
N ALA A 64 -0.95 -1.55 -6.88
CA ALA A 64 -1.61 -1.51 -8.19
C ALA A 64 -0.64 -1.78 -9.34
N TRP A 65 0.66 -1.54 -9.12
CA TRP A 65 1.75 -2.03 -9.96
C TRP A 65 1.82 -3.56 -9.91
#